data_AF-A0AAQ4F9K0-F1
#
_entry.id   AF-A0AAQ4F9K0-F1
#
_cell.length_a   1.000
_cell.length_b   1.000
_cell.length_c   1.000
_cell.angle_alpha   90.00
_cell.angle_beta   90.00
_cell.angle_gamma   90.00
#
_symmetry.space_group_name_H-M   'P 1'
#
loop_
_entity.id
_entity.type
_entity.pdbx_description
1 polymer ?
#
loop_
_entity_poly.entity_id
_entity_poly.type
_entity_poly.pdbx_seq_one_letter_code
_entity_poly.pdbx_strand_id
1 'polypeptide(L)'
;MDSTLRRRLHERLLFIVCSQNWETIGPHFWIKQCIELVLGTAVANAPLRSGQTVTLLPAATAGLQSLEDLATTCPTTALKEEPTDTEEEIDIELPSATVGEERSLLEGAGTSNGAGRARQNLQQLVQRQGRFLEGVRELRLGAFLSATVQLCHLDTPLAQHLWLQLMPRLWKVLNDRQQSYLGRSHNLWHRACLLLEQAALAGRGGGAGACASSGVGASVRGGVPEEAGAAEDALAELYSLLREEDLLGGLWQRRARHPETPLALALEQQGCFEQAQAALEAAMARVPRHESASTLLQSECRLWEEHWLRCCKELNQWELVLEYGKSKSAANPHLVLESAWRVPDWPLMKEALSQVELSCPKEQAWRVNLYRGYIAICHPDEQHLSLVERVVEVITGQCIREWRRLPHIVSHVHVPLLQGLDVIESTNLKYFAKDMTAEFYALKGLFLAQMGRSEEANKALSAAVQMHDTLVKAWALWGDYLEGLFGRDRWESRQLNLAASALTCFLHACRHQNEPKARKYLAK
;
A
#
# COMPACT_ATOMS: atom_id res chain seq x y z
N MET A 1 -11.04 23.24 -4.74
CA MET A 1 -9.87 22.34 -4.67
C MET A 1 -9.53 21.72 -6.02
N ASP A 2 -10.52 21.32 -6.82
CA ASP A 2 -10.23 20.63 -8.09
C ASP A 2 -9.53 21.49 -9.15
N SER A 3 -9.76 22.80 -9.16
CA SER A 3 -9.10 23.76 -10.05
C SER A 3 -7.67 24.11 -9.65
N THR A 4 -7.29 23.88 -8.39
CA THR A 4 -5.98 24.25 -7.84
C THR A 4 -4.95 23.12 -7.95
N LEU A 5 -5.40 21.89 -8.23
CA LEU A 5 -4.56 20.71 -8.34
C LEU A 5 -4.30 20.34 -9.80
N ARG A 6 -3.05 20.01 -10.11
CA ARG A 6 -2.67 19.49 -11.44
C ARG A 6 -3.50 18.25 -11.80
N ARG A 7 -3.77 18.07 -13.09
CA ARG A 7 -4.65 16.99 -13.61
C ARG A 7 -4.00 15.61 -13.65
N ARG A 8 -2.74 15.45 -13.24
CA ARG A 8 -2.07 14.14 -13.28
C ARG A 8 -2.54 13.29 -12.10
N LEU A 9 -2.97 12.06 -12.39
CA LEU A 9 -3.48 11.12 -11.38
C LEU A 9 -2.49 10.90 -10.22
N HIS A 10 -1.20 10.73 -10.50
CA HIS A 10 -0.18 10.48 -9.47
C HIS A 10 -0.06 11.63 -8.44
N GLU A 11 -0.23 12.88 -8.89
CA GLU A 11 -0.07 14.09 -8.08
C GLU A 11 -1.28 14.22 -7.15
N ARG A 12 -2.46 13.84 -7.64
CA ARG A 12 -3.68 13.82 -6.83
C ARG A 12 -3.66 12.70 -5.80
N LEU A 13 -3.15 11.52 -6.14
CA LEU A 13 -2.96 10.44 -5.17
C LEU A 13 -1.96 10.83 -4.07
N LEU A 14 -0.81 11.41 -4.44
CA LEU A 14 0.16 11.92 -3.47
C LEU A 14 -0.42 13.07 -2.64
N PHE A 15 -1.23 13.94 -3.23
CA PHE A 15 -1.92 14.97 -2.48
C PHE A 15 -2.88 14.38 -1.45
N ILE A 16 -3.73 13.43 -1.85
CA ILE A 16 -4.71 12.76 -0.98
C ILE A 16 -4.01 12.04 0.18
N VAL A 17 -2.91 11.33 -0.09
CA VAL A 17 -2.29 10.44 0.90
C VAL A 17 -1.20 11.14 1.73
N CYS A 18 -0.41 12.02 1.11
CA CYS A 18 0.79 12.58 1.74
C CYS A 18 0.66 14.05 2.16
N SER A 19 -0.19 14.85 1.48
CA SER A 19 -0.21 16.31 1.67
C SER A 19 -1.45 16.79 2.42
N GLN A 20 -2.61 16.21 2.12
CA GLN A 20 -3.88 16.68 2.63
C GLN A 20 -4.09 16.19 4.07
N ASN A 21 -4.27 17.13 5.00
CA ASN A 21 -4.75 16.81 6.33
C ASN A 21 -6.27 16.64 6.31
N TRP A 22 -6.74 15.45 6.68
CA TRP A 22 -8.15 15.09 6.72
C TRP A 22 -8.79 15.24 8.11
N GLU A 23 -8.04 15.66 9.13
CA GLU A 23 -8.52 15.77 10.52
C GLU A 23 -9.80 16.58 10.67
N THR A 24 -9.92 17.70 9.94
CA THR A 24 -11.10 18.58 10.01
C THR A 24 -12.38 17.90 9.50
N ILE A 25 -12.25 16.89 8.64
CA ILE A 25 -13.39 16.09 8.13
C ILE A 25 -13.32 14.63 8.59
N GLY A 26 -12.51 14.33 9.62
CA GLY A 26 -12.42 13.02 10.26
C GLY A 26 -13.76 12.41 10.71
N PRO A 27 -14.76 13.16 11.20
CA PRO A 27 -16.08 12.59 11.54
C PRO A 27 -16.93 12.20 10.32
N HIS A 28 -16.51 12.55 9.10
CA HIS A 28 -17.20 12.24 7.86
C HIS A 28 -16.42 11.22 7.02
N PHE A 29 -17.11 10.54 6.10
CA PHE A 29 -16.48 9.58 5.19
C PHE A 29 -15.72 10.31 4.07
N TRP A 30 -14.54 10.84 4.42
CA TRP A 30 -13.70 11.70 3.58
C TRP A 30 -13.21 11.06 2.26
N ILE A 31 -13.33 9.73 2.13
CA ILE A 31 -13.08 9.01 0.88
C ILE A 31 -13.99 9.52 -0.26
N LYS A 32 -15.17 10.07 0.05
CA LYS A 32 -16.04 10.69 -0.97
C LYS A 32 -15.33 11.82 -1.72
N GLN A 33 -14.60 12.66 -1.00
CA GLN A 33 -13.80 13.75 -1.55
C GLN A 33 -12.59 13.21 -2.33
N CYS A 34 -12.00 12.10 -1.89
CA CYS A 34 -10.93 11.41 -2.62
C CYS A 34 -11.40 10.89 -3.98
N ILE A 35 -12.60 10.31 -4.04
CA ILE A 35 -13.20 9.82 -5.29
C ILE A 35 -13.38 10.96 -6.28
N GLU A 36 -13.92 12.10 -5.82
CA GLU A 36 -14.09 13.30 -6.65
C GLU A 36 -12.75 13.80 -7.21
N LEU A 37 -11.74 13.94 -6.35
CA LEU A 37 -10.40 14.35 -6.74
C LEU A 37 -9.77 13.38 -7.76
N VAL A 38 -9.95 12.07 -7.58
CA VAL A 38 -9.39 11.07 -8.52
C VAL A 38 -10.14 11.12 -9.85
N LEU A 39 -11.47 11.10 -9.84
CA LEU A 39 -12.29 11.08 -11.05
C LEU A 39 -12.16 12.39 -11.86
N GLY A 40 -11.86 13.52 -11.20
CA GLY A 40 -11.53 14.79 -11.85
C GLY A 40 -10.27 14.76 -12.73
N THR A 41 -9.45 13.69 -12.66
CA THR A 41 -8.29 13.50 -13.58
C THR A 41 -8.67 12.87 -14.92
N ALA A 42 -9.89 12.32 -15.04
CA ALA A 42 -10.32 11.64 -16.24
C ALA A 42 -10.54 12.61 -17.41
N VAL A 43 -10.34 12.12 -18.63
CA VAL A 43 -10.57 12.91 -19.86
C VAL A 43 -12.07 12.98 -20.13
N ALA A 44 -12.69 14.12 -19.80
CA ALA A 44 -14.15 14.31 -19.86
C ALA A 44 -14.77 14.03 -21.25
N ASN A 45 -14.02 14.26 -22.33
CA ASN A 45 -14.49 14.10 -23.71
C ASN A 45 -14.27 12.68 -24.27
N ALA A 46 -13.78 11.73 -23.48
CA ALA A 46 -13.60 10.36 -23.94
C ALA A 46 -14.97 9.70 -24.19
N PRO A 47 -15.16 8.98 -25.32
CA PRO A 47 -16.37 8.24 -25.59
C PRO A 47 -16.47 7.02 -24.67
N LEU A 48 -17.62 6.83 -24.03
CA LEU A 48 -17.86 5.70 -23.14
C LEU A 48 -18.34 4.49 -23.95
N ARG A 49 -17.71 3.33 -23.78
CA ARG A 49 -18.10 2.06 -24.42
C ARG A 49 -18.13 0.95 -23.37
N SER A 50 -19.11 0.06 -23.47
CA SER A 50 -19.15 -1.16 -22.64
C SER A 50 -17.96 -2.05 -23.01
N GLY A 51 -17.24 -2.53 -21.99
CA GLY A 51 -16.16 -3.51 -22.16
C GLY A 51 -16.66 -4.96 -22.30
N GLN A 52 -17.93 -5.22 -21.97
CA GLN A 52 -18.57 -6.53 -22.13
C GLN A 52 -19.48 -6.50 -23.36
N THR A 53 -19.15 -7.31 -24.36
CA THR A 53 -19.91 -7.47 -25.61
C THR A 53 -21.04 -8.49 -25.49
N VAL A 54 -21.01 -9.34 -24.46
CA VAL A 54 -21.92 -10.48 -24.27
C VAL A 54 -23.32 -10.06 -23.81
N THR A 55 -23.44 -8.91 -23.15
CA THR A 55 -24.72 -8.36 -22.65
C THR A 55 -25.33 -7.31 -23.57
N LEU A 56 -24.73 -7.07 -24.73
CA LEU A 56 -25.26 -6.12 -25.70
C LEU A 56 -26.40 -6.79 -26.49
N LEU A 57 -27.51 -6.07 -26.62
CA LEU A 57 -28.55 -6.44 -27.57
C LEU A 57 -27.93 -6.59 -28.97
N PRO A 58 -28.33 -7.60 -29.76
CA PRO A 58 -27.86 -7.74 -31.13
C PRO A 58 -28.05 -6.44 -31.89
N ALA A 59 -27.03 -6.00 -32.62
CA ALA A 59 -27.17 -4.86 -33.50
C ALA A 59 -28.29 -5.13 -34.51
N ALA A 60 -29.12 -4.14 -34.83
CA ALA A 60 -30.19 -4.29 -35.82
C ALA A 60 -29.66 -4.77 -37.19
N THR A 61 -28.38 -4.56 -37.47
CA THR A 61 -27.66 -5.02 -38.67
C THR A 61 -27.27 -6.50 -38.63
N ALA A 62 -27.27 -7.15 -37.46
CA ALA A 62 -26.89 -8.56 -37.34
C ALA A 62 -27.91 -9.50 -38.00
N GLY A 63 -29.21 -9.12 -38.02
CA GLY A 63 -30.26 -9.86 -38.73
C GLY A 63 -30.39 -9.51 -40.21
N LEU A 64 -29.76 -8.43 -40.68
CA LEU A 64 -29.80 -8.03 -42.09
C LEU A 64 -28.87 -8.87 -42.96
N GLN A 65 -27.75 -9.36 -42.42
CA GLN A 65 -26.86 -10.27 -43.13
C GLN A 65 -27.55 -11.61 -43.45
N SER A 66 -28.43 -12.13 -42.59
CA SER A 66 -29.19 -13.34 -42.89
C SER A 66 -30.39 -13.10 -43.82
N LEU A 67 -30.86 -11.85 -43.94
CA LEU A 67 -31.95 -11.48 -44.84
C LEU A 67 -31.49 -11.29 -46.28
N GLU A 68 -30.24 -10.90 -46.51
CA GLU A 68 -29.65 -10.88 -47.86
C GLU A 68 -29.56 -12.31 -48.44
N ASP A 69 -29.20 -13.31 -47.62
CA ASP A 69 -29.18 -14.72 -48.03
C ASP A 69 -30.60 -15.30 -48.29
N LEU A 70 -31.61 -14.87 -47.52
CA LEU A 70 -33.02 -15.25 -47.71
C LEU A 70 -33.66 -14.55 -48.93
N ALA A 71 -33.25 -13.33 -49.26
CA ALA A 71 -33.73 -12.61 -50.44
C ALA A 71 -33.24 -13.25 -51.75
N THR A 72 -32.09 -13.94 -51.73
CA THR A 72 -31.60 -14.73 -52.87
C THR A 72 -32.22 -16.13 -53.00
N THR A 73 -32.96 -16.62 -52.00
CA THR A 73 -33.47 -18.02 -51.99
C THR A 73 -34.99 -18.16 -51.97
N CYS A 74 -35.78 -17.09 -51.83
CA CYS A 74 -37.25 -17.16 -51.85
C CYS A 74 -37.87 -16.32 -52.98
N PRO A 75 -38.39 -16.94 -54.05
CA PRO A 75 -39.40 -16.26 -54.87
C PRO A 75 -40.67 -16.09 -54.03
N THR A 76 -41.24 -14.89 -54.07
CA THR A 76 -42.49 -14.48 -53.43
C THR A 76 -43.53 -15.61 -53.36
N THR A 77 -43.69 -16.23 -52.19
CA THR A 77 -44.88 -17.01 -51.86
C THR A 77 -45.74 -16.19 -50.91
N ALA A 78 -46.99 -16.01 -51.33
CA ALA A 78 -48.03 -15.37 -50.55
C ALA A 78 -48.11 -16.02 -49.15
N LEU A 79 -47.91 -15.21 -48.11
CA LEU A 79 -48.14 -15.62 -46.73
C LEU A 79 -49.63 -15.93 -46.59
N LYS A 80 -49.90 -17.19 -46.28
CA LYS A 80 -51.22 -17.69 -45.90
C LYS A 80 -51.59 -17.04 -44.56
N GLU A 81 -52.70 -16.31 -44.54
CA GLU A 81 -53.30 -15.78 -43.31
C GLU A 81 -53.69 -16.95 -42.40
N GLU A 82 -53.18 -16.94 -41.17
CA GLU A 82 -53.68 -17.76 -40.07
C GLU A 82 -54.99 -17.15 -39.54
N PRO A 83 -55.98 -17.95 -39.14
CA PRO A 83 -57.27 -17.44 -38.70
C PRO A 83 -57.12 -16.76 -37.33
N THR A 84 -57.77 -15.61 -37.20
CA THR A 84 -57.90 -14.84 -35.96
C THR A 84 -58.75 -15.60 -34.94
N ASP A 85 -58.12 -16.04 -33.85
CA ASP A 85 -58.84 -16.43 -32.63
C ASP A 85 -59.24 -15.17 -31.84
N THR A 86 -60.54 -15.12 -31.53
CA THR A 86 -61.21 -14.05 -30.80
C THR A 86 -60.89 -14.13 -29.31
N GLU A 87 -60.13 -13.18 -28.74
CA GLU A 87 -60.16 -12.94 -27.28
C GLU A 87 -60.10 -11.43 -26.92
N GLU A 88 -60.98 -11.14 -25.96
CA GLU A 88 -61.47 -9.90 -25.33
C GLU A 88 -60.47 -8.73 -25.12
N GLU A 89 -60.93 -7.52 -25.48
CA GLU A 89 -60.25 -6.25 -25.15
C GLU A 89 -60.26 -5.99 -23.64
N ILE A 90 -59.06 -5.83 -23.06
CA ILE A 90 -58.87 -5.22 -21.74
C ILE A 90 -58.35 -3.79 -21.97
N ASP A 91 -59.19 -2.81 -21.63
CA ASP A 91 -58.84 -1.38 -21.67
C ASP A 91 -57.78 -1.04 -20.61
N ILE A 92 -56.58 -0.65 -21.05
CA ILE A 92 -55.56 -0.01 -20.22
C ILE A 92 -55.34 1.41 -20.76
N GLU A 93 -55.85 2.41 -20.03
CA GLU A 93 -55.64 3.82 -20.34
C GLU A 93 -54.17 4.25 -20.07
N LEU A 94 -53.47 4.71 -21.10
CA LEU A 94 -52.17 5.40 -21.02
C LEU A 94 -52.29 6.89 -21.37
N PRO A 95 -51.45 7.78 -20.81
CA PRO A 95 -51.66 9.22 -20.85
C PRO A 95 -51.48 9.84 -22.26
N SER A 96 -52.49 10.61 -22.65
CA SER A 96 -52.68 11.29 -23.94
C SER A 96 -51.77 12.52 -24.13
N ALA A 97 -50.49 12.34 -24.46
CA ALA A 97 -49.63 13.51 -24.76
C ALA A 97 -48.78 13.45 -26.04
N THR A 98 -48.70 12.33 -26.77
CA THR A 98 -47.86 12.29 -28.01
C THR A 98 -48.43 11.50 -29.18
N VAL A 99 -49.67 11.01 -29.14
CA VAL A 99 -50.19 10.02 -30.12
C VAL A 99 -51.15 10.63 -31.16
N GLY A 100 -51.29 11.97 -31.21
CA GLY A 100 -52.28 12.65 -32.05
C GLY A 100 -52.10 12.49 -33.58
N GLU A 101 -50.90 12.15 -34.06
CA GLU A 101 -50.61 12.12 -35.51
C GLU A 101 -50.44 10.71 -36.11
N GLU A 102 -50.40 9.64 -35.31
CA GLU A 102 -50.02 8.30 -35.81
C GLU A 102 -51.21 7.42 -36.23
N ARG A 103 -52.44 7.72 -35.76
CA ARG A 103 -53.64 6.90 -36.09
C ARG A 103 -54.15 7.06 -37.53
N SER A 104 -53.73 8.10 -38.25
CA SER A 104 -54.18 8.35 -39.64
C SER A 104 -53.37 7.61 -40.71
N LEU A 105 -52.36 6.82 -40.34
CA LEU A 105 -51.32 6.35 -41.29
C LEU A 105 -51.54 4.95 -41.87
N LEU A 106 -52.56 4.21 -41.43
CA LEU A 106 -52.85 2.84 -41.90
C LEU A 106 -54.12 2.73 -42.77
N GLU A 107 -54.97 3.77 -42.81
CA GLU A 107 -56.15 3.80 -43.68
C GLU A 107 -55.80 4.29 -45.09
N GLY A 108 -55.18 3.43 -45.89
CA GLY A 108 -54.88 3.77 -47.29
C GLY A 108 -54.10 2.74 -48.09
N ALA A 109 -54.01 1.49 -47.62
CA ALA A 109 -53.20 0.43 -48.23
C ALA A 109 -53.83 -0.21 -49.50
N GLY A 110 -54.71 0.49 -50.21
CA GLY A 110 -55.47 -0.07 -51.35
C GLY A 110 -55.00 0.31 -52.75
N THR A 111 -54.00 1.18 -52.92
CA THR A 111 -53.55 1.62 -54.27
C THR A 111 -52.02 1.62 -54.42
N SER A 112 -51.53 1.38 -55.63
CA SER A 112 -50.08 1.30 -55.96
C SER A 112 -49.28 2.55 -55.56
N ASN A 113 -49.92 3.72 -55.49
CA ASN A 113 -49.34 4.96 -54.97
C ASN A 113 -49.22 5.00 -53.43
N GLY A 114 -50.07 4.25 -52.70
CA GLY A 114 -50.03 4.14 -51.24
C GLY A 114 -48.83 3.33 -50.74
N ALA A 115 -48.47 2.25 -51.45
CA ALA A 115 -47.32 1.42 -51.11
C ALA A 115 -45.97 2.18 -51.23
N GLY A 116 -45.82 3.02 -52.26
CA GLY A 116 -44.66 3.89 -52.41
C GLY A 116 -44.55 4.94 -51.31
N ARG A 117 -45.69 5.52 -50.90
CA ARG A 117 -45.77 6.52 -49.83
C ARG A 117 -45.51 5.91 -48.45
N ALA A 118 -46.05 4.73 -48.17
CA ALA A 118 -45.77 3.96 -46.96
C ALA A 118 -44.29 3.58 -46.86
N ARG A 119 -43.65 3.18 -47.97
CA ARG A 119 -42.20 2.89 -48.04
C ARG A 119 -41.34 4.13 -47.77
N GLN A 120 -41.69 5.29 -48.34
CA GLN A 120 -41.01 6.55 -48.04
C GLN A 120 -41.17 6.97 -46.57
N ASN A 121 -42.37 6.82 -46.00
CA ASN A 121 -42.63 7.15 -44.59
C ASN A 121 -41.84 6.23 -43.65
N LEU A 122 -41.78 4.93 -43.94
CA LEU A 122 -40.97 3.97 -43.18
C LEU A 122 -39.48 4.32 -43.28
N GLN A 123 -38.98 4.67 -44.47
CA GLN A 123 -37.60 5.11 -44.66
C GLN A 123 -37.27 6.37 -43.85
N GLN A 124 -38.19 7.34 -43.80
CA GLN A 124 -38.03 8.54 -42.98
C GLN A 124 -38.02 8.22 -41.48
N LEU A 125 -38.90 7.32 -41.02
CA LEU A 125 -38.94 6.88 -39.63
C LEU A 125 -37.64 6.16 -39.22
N VAL A 126 -37.15 5.25 -40.07
CA VAL A 126 -35.88 4.54 -39.84
C VAL A 126 -34.70 5.50 -39.82
N GLN A 127 -34.65 6.48 -40.74
CA GLN A 127 -33.60 7.51 -40.71
C GLN A 127 -33.66 8.39 -39.46
N ARG A 128 -34.87 8.78 -39.03
CA ARG A 128 -35.07 9.57 -37.81
C ARG A 128 -34.63 8.78 -36.58
N GLN A 129 -34.99 7.51 -36.48
CA GLN A 129 -34.58 6.63 -35.40
C GLN A 129 -33.06 6.39 -35.41
N GLY A 130 -32.45 6.21 -36.58
CA GLY A 130 -31.00 6.10 -36.73
C GLY A 130 -30.25 7.32 -36.18
N ARG A 131 -30.68 8.53 -36.58
CA ARG A 131 -30.11 9.79 -36.07
C ARG A 131 -30.30 9.97 -34.57
N PHE A 132 -31.47 9.56 -34.04
CA PHE A 132 -31.72 9.60 -32.60
C PHE A 132 -30.79 8.66 -31.84
N LEU A 133 -30.62 7.42 -32.30
CA LEU A 133 -29.73 6.44 -31.68
C LEU A 133 -28.26 6.85 -31.76
N GLU A 134 -27.84 7.47 -32.86
CA GLU A 134 -26.50 8.09 -32.98
C GLU A 134 -26.30 9.18 -31.93
N GLY A 135 -27.30 10.05 -31.73
CA GLY A 135 -27.27 11.09 -30.69
C GLY A 135 -27.22 10.53 -29.26
N VAL A 136 -28.00 9.48 -28.96
CA VAL A 136 -28.00 8.83 -27.64
C VAL A 136 -26.70 8.06 -27.38
N ARG A 137 -26.01 7.60 -28.44
CA ARG A 137 -24.71 6.91 -28.34
C ARG A 137 -23.57 7.84 -27.94
N GLU A 138 -23.71 9.16 -28.09
CA GLU A 138 -22.69 10.14 -27.71
C GLU A 138 -22.59 10.39 -26.19
N LEU A 139 -22.48 9.31 -25.41
CA LEU A 139 -22.24 9.40 -23.97
C LEU A 139 -20.79 9.82 -23.71
N ARG A 140 -20.63 11.05 -23.21
CA ARG A 140 -19.35 11.60 -22.78
C ARG A 140 -19.05 11.18 -21.35
N LEU A 141 -17.80 10.74 -21.11
CA LEU A 141 -17.34 10.28 -19.80
C LEU A 141 -17.57 11.30 -18.68
N GLY A 142 -17.44 12.60 -18.96
CA GLY A 142 -17.61 13.66 -17.97
C GLY A 142 -18.97 13.68 -17.28
N ALA A 143 -20.06 13.54 -18.03
CA ALA A 143 -21.42 13.55 -17.46
C ALA A 143 -21.66 12.33 -16.57
N PHE A 144 -21.19 11.16 -17.01
CA PHE A 144 -21.28 9.92 -16.25
C PHE A 144 -20.49 9.97 -14.93
N LEU A 145 -19.24 10.46 -14.98
CA LEU A 145 -18.41 10.59 -13.79
C LEU A 145 -18.98 11.63 -12.81
N SER A 146 -19.52 12.75 -13.30
CA SER A 146 -20.16 13.75 -12.45
C SER A 146 -21.37 13.17 -11.72
N ALA A 147 -22.22 12.41 -12.41
CA ALA A 147 -23.36 11.73 -11.79
C ALA A 147 -22.90 10.67 -10.77
N THR A 148 -21.84 9.93 -11.10
CA THR A 148 -21.25 8.92 -10.20
C THR A 148 -20.70 9.55 -8.92
N VAL A 149 -20.03 10.70 -9.02
CA VAL A 149 -19.52 11.45 -7.86
C VAL A 149 -20.67 11.91 -6.97
N GLN A 150 -21.74 12.47 -7.55
CA GLN A 150 -22.92 12.87 -6.79
C GLN A 150 -23.58 11.68 -6.08
N LEU A 151 -23.68 10.54 -6.77
CA LEU A 151 -24.21 9.30 -6.19
C LEU A 151 -23.35 8.81 -5.01
N CYS A 152 -22.01 8.87 -5.13
CA CYS A 152 -21.09 8.52 -4.05
C CYS A 152 -21.20 9.47 -2.85
N HIS A 153 -21.52 10.75 -3.07
CA HIS A 153 -21.77 11.69 -1.99
C HIS A 153 -23.05 11.37 -1.22
N LEU A 154 -24.09 10.91 -1.93
CA LEU A 154 -25.36 10.48 -1.33
C LEU A 154 -25.24 9.14 -0.60
N ASP A 155 -24.56 8.17 -1.21
CA ASP A 155 -24.50 6.79 -0.72
C ASP A 155 -23.09 6.35 -0.32
N THR A 156 -22.88 6.18 0.99
CA THR A 156 -21.59 5.77 1.57
C THR A 156 -21.17 4.34 1.16
N PRO A 157 -22.03 3.30 1.20
CA PRO A 157 -21.65 1.97 0.73
C PRO A 157 -21.26 1.94 -0.75
N LEU A 158 -21.94 2.71 -1.61
CA LEU A 158 -21.47 2.87 -2.99
C LEU A 158 -20.07 3.47 -3.06
N ALA A 159 -19.80 4.54 -2.31
CA ALA A 159 -18.47 5.16 -2.28
C ALA A 159 -17.40 4.17 -1.81
N GLN A 160 -17.70 3.34 -0.80
CA GLN A 160 -16.82 2.26 -0.35
C GLN A 160 -16.56 1.23 -1.45
N HIS A 161 -17.62 0.73 -2.09
CA HIS A 161 -17.53 -0.26 -3.15
C HIS A 161 -16.71 0.26 -4.33
N LEU A 162 -17.00 1.48 -4.78
CA LEU A 162 -16.30 2.12 -5.87
C LEU A 162 -14.83 2.33 -5.55
N TRP A 163 -14.50 2.83 -4.35
CA TRP A 163 -13.12 3.01 -3.91
C TRP A 163 -12.33 1.70 -3.89
N LEU A 164 -12.93 0.61 -3.38
CA LEU A 164 -12.31 -0.71 -3.33
C LEU A 164 -12.04 -1.29 -4.74
N GLN A 165 -12.86 -0.97 -5.74
CA GLN A 165 -12.62 -1.37 -7.12
C GLN A 165 -11.60 -0.47 -7.84
N LEU A 166 -11.63 0.83 -7.57
CA LEU A 166 -10.83 1.82 -8.27
C LEU A 166 -9.39 1.82 -7.77
N MET A 167 -9.18 1.78 -6.45
CA MET A 167 -7.87 1.93 -5.81
C MET A 167 -6.82 0.90 -6.29
N PRO A 168 -7.12 -0.41 -6.45
CA PRO A 168 -6.14 -1.35 -6.99
C PRO A 168 -5.70 -1.02 -8.42
N ARG A 169 -6.60 -0.46 -9.24
CA ARG A 169 -6.28 -0.02 -10.61
C ARG A 169 -5.44 1.25 -10.60
N LEU A 170 -5.77 2.21 -9.73
CA LEU A 170 -4.98 3.43 -9.55
C LEU A 170 -3.57 3.12 -9.08
N TRP A 171 -3.44 2.17 -8.14
CA TRP A 171 -2.14 1.77 -7.59
C TRP A 171 -1.22 1.22 -8.68
N LYS A 172 -1.75 0.42 -9.61
CA LYS A 172 -1.00 -0.10 -10.77
C LYS A 172 -0.50 0.99 -11.73
N VAL A 173 -1.05 2.20 -11.68
CA VAL A 173 -0.55 3.33 -12.47
C VAL A 173 0.71 3.95 -11.85
N LEU A 174 0.95 3.72 -10.55
CA LEU A 174 2.15 4.20 -9.88
C LEU A 174 3.35 3.33 -10.23
N ASN A 175 4.51 3.95 -10.44
CA ASN A 175 5.76 3.23 -10.67
C ASN A 175 6.23 2.52 -9.38
N ASP A 176 7.06 1.49 -9.50
CA ASP A 176 7.51 0.67 -8.36
C ASP A 176 8.09 1.50 -7.19
N ARG A 177 8.93 2.50 -7.50
CA ARG A 177 9.48 3.42 -6.49
C ARG A 177 8.40 4.19 -5.71
N GLN A 178 7.32 4.58 -6.38
CA GLN A 178 6.21 5.31 -5.76
C GLN A 178 5.37 4.38 -4.88
N GLN A 179 5.18 3.13 -5.31
CA GLN A 179 4.49 2.11 -4.52
C GLN A 179 5.26 1.79 -3.24
N SER A 180 6.59 1.61 -3.32
CA SER A 180 7.43 1.39 -2.13
C SER A 180 7.41 2.57 -1.17
N TYR A 181 7.51 3.81 -1.69
CA TYR A 181 7.43 5.01 -0.86
C TYR A 181 6.10 5.12 -0.10
N LEU A 182 4.97 4.91 -0.78
CA LEU A 182 3.65 4.93 -0.14
C LEU A 182 3.46 3.77 0.84
N GLY A 183 4.00 2.59 0.50
CA GLY A 183 4.06 1.42 1.37
C GLY A 183 4.68 1.74 2.72
N ARG A 184 5.91 2.28 2.68
CA ARG A 184 6.70 2.67 3.85
C ARG A 184 6.06 3.81 4.66
N SER A 185 5.58 4.83 3.97
CA SER A 185 5.16 6.08 4.63
C SER A 185 3.81 5.99 5.33
N HIS A 186 2.95 5.06 4.92
CA HIS A 186 1.53 5.02 5.32
C HIS A 186 1.06 3.65 5.84
N ASN A 187 1.98 2.83 6.38
CA ASN A 187 1.65 1.51 6.95
C ASN A 187 0.94 0.57 5.95
N LEU A 188 1.36 0.61 4.68
CA LEU A 188 0.86 -0.25 3.61
C LEU A 188 1.90 -1.29 3.19
N TRP A 189 2.85 -1.61 4.08
CA TRP A 189 3.99 -2.49 3.88
C TRP A 189 3.65 -3.81 3.18
N HIS A 190 2.79 -4.63 3.79
CA HIS A 190 2.45 -5.95 3.26
C HIS A 190 1.69 -5.87 1.92
N ARG A 191 0.87 -4.83 1.73
CA ARG A 191 0.15 -4.62 0.48
C ARG A 191 1.10 -4.22 -0.64
N ALA A 192 2.07 -3.36 -0.35
CA ALA A 192 3.12 -2.98 -1.29
C ALA A 192 3.99 -4.19 -1.66
N CYS A 193 4.43 -4.98 -0.68
CA CYS A 193 5.20 -6.22 -0.91
C CYS A 193 4.44 -7.17 -1.84
N LEU A 194 3.18 -7.49 -1.52
CA LEU A 194 2.37 -8.41 -2.31
C LEU A 194 2.15 -7.94 -3.77
N LEU A 195 2.02 -6.62 -3.99
CA LEU A 195 1.85 -6.08 -5.33
C LEU A 195 3.16 -6.10 -6.13
N LEU A 196 4.30 -5.85 -5.48
CA LEU A 196 5.61 -5.97 -6.10
C LEU A 196 5.97 -7.43 -6.38
N GLU A 197 5.59 -8.37 -5.51
CA GLU A 197 5.74 -9.82 -5.73
C GLU A 197 4.97 -10.25 -6.99
N GLN A 198 3.72 -9.80 -7.11
CA GLN A 198 2.91 -10.06 -8.30
C GLN A 198 3.52 -9.46 -9.56
N ALA A 199 4.08 -8.25 -9.49
CA ALA A 199 4.77 -7.61 -10.61
C ALA A 199 6.04 -8.37 -11.01
N ALA A 200 6.87 -8.76 -10.05
CA ALA A 200 8.08 -9.55 -10.28
C ALA A 200 7.77 -10.93 -10.89
N LEU A 201 6.70 -11.59 -10.44
CA LEU A 201 6.24 -12.86 -11.01
C LEU A 201 5.65 -12.69 -12.42
N ALA A 202 4.87 -11.63 -12.66
CA ALA A 202 4.26 -11.35 -13.96
C ALA A 202 5.31 -11.03 -15.04
N GLY A 203 6.36 -10.28 -14.68
CA GLY A 203 7.49 -9.98 -15.58
C GLY A 203 8.23 -11.23 -16.08
N ARG A 204 8.19 -12.32 -15.30
CA ARG A 204 8.79 -13.62 -15.67
C ARG A 204 7.89 -14.48 -16.57
N GLY A 205 6.57 -14.33 -16.48
CA GLY A 205 5.59 -15.15 -17.20
C GLY A 205 5.41 -14.83 -18.70
N GLY A 206 5.93 -13.68 -19.16
CA GLY A 206 5.81 -13.24 -20.56
C GLY A 206 6.63 -14.04 -21.59
N GLY A 207 7.53 -14.93 -21.13
CA GLY A 207 8.45 -15.67 -22.00
C GLY A 207 8.05 -17.12 -22.34
N ALA A 208 7.05 -17.71 -21.70
CA ALA A 208 6.88 -19.18 -21.73
C ALA A 208 5.46 -19.69 -22.05
N GLY A 209 4.53 -18.87 -22.55
CA GLY A 209 3.12 -19.30 -22.69
C GLY A 209 2.30 -18.75 -23.86
N ALA A 210 2.89 -18.07 -24.85
CA ALA A 210 2.14 -17.49 -25.97
C ALA A 210 2.59 -18.04 -27.33
N CYS A 211 2.54 -19.37 -27.50
CA CYS A 211 2.50 -19.99 -28.82
C CYS A 211 1.16 -20.73 -28.96
N ALA A 212 0.18 -20.04 -29.56
CA ALA A 212 -0.88 -20.57 -30.44
C ALA A 212 -2.16 -19.75 -30.30
N SER A 213 -2.31 -18.69 -31.09
CA SER A 213 -3.39 -18.56 -32.09
C SER A 213 -3.54 -17.12 -32.59
N SER A 214 -3.49 -17.01 -33.92
CA SER A 214 -4.11 -15.98 -34.78
C SER A 214 -3.59 -14.53 -34.70
N GLY A 215 -2.78 -14.18 -35.71
CA GLY A 215 -3.25 -13.31 -36.79
C GLY A 215 -3.52 -11.83 -36.49
N VAL A 216 -2.63 -11.00 -37.05
CA VAL A 216 -2.82 -9.59 -37.46
C VAL A 216 -2.46 -8.51 -36.42
N GLY A 217 -1.22 -8.04 -36.54
CA GLY A 217 -0.95 -6.60 -36.65
C GLY A 217 -1.11 -5.74 -35.40
N ALA A 218 -0.39 -6.05 -34.32
CA ALA A 218 -0.06 -5.06 -33.30
C ALA A 218 1.46 -5.02 -33.14
N SER A 219 2.07 -3.90 -33.56
CA SER A 219 3.46 -3.57 -33.25
C SER A 219 3.60 -3.44 -31.74
N VAL A 220 3.85 -4.55 -31.06
CA VAL A 220 4.27 -4.56 -29.66
C VAL A 220 5.63 -3.87 -29.61
N ARG A 221 5.65 -2.65 -29.08
CA ARG A 221 6.89 -2.04 -28.60
C ARG A 221 7.51 -3.05 -27.63
N GLY A 222 8.59 -3.71 -28.06
CA GLY A 222 9.44 -4.51 -27.18
C GLY A 222 10.00 -3.57 -26.11
N GLY A 223 9.38 -3.60 -24.93
CA GLY A 223 9.97 -3.04 -23.72
C GLY A 223 11.21 -3.86 -23.38
N VAL A 224 12.30 -3.16 -23.12
CA VAL A 224 13.60 -3.72 -22.78
C VAL A 224 13.48 -4.59 -21.51
N PRO A 225 14.21 -5.71 -21.38
CA PRO A 225 14.26 -6.53 -20.15
C PRO A 225 14.73 -5.80 -18.88
N GLU A 226 15.05 -4.50 -18.96
CA GLU A 226 15.41 -3.64 -17.82
C GLU A 226 14.24 -3.35 -16.86
N GLU A 227 12.99 -3.38 -17.34
CA GLU A 227 11.81 -3.08 -16.48
C GLU A 227 11.53 -4.19 -15.46
N ALA A 228 11.93 -5.44 -15.72
CA ALA A 228 11.71 -6.56 -14.80
C ALA A 228 12.58 -6.46 -13.52
N GLY A 229 13.74 -5.80 -13.59
CA GLY A 229 14.64 -5.64 -12.44
C GLY A 229 14.16 -4.63 -11.40
N ALA A 230 13.38 -3.63 -11.81
CA ALA A 230 12.99 -2.52 -10.93
C ALA A 230 12.03 -2.94 -9.81
N ALA A 231 11.11 -3.85 -10.12
CA ALA A 231 10.20 -4.43 -9.12
C ALA A 231 10.94 -5.33 -8.12
N GLU A 232 11.90 -6.14 -8.60
CA GLU A 232 12.74 -6.98 -7.73
C GLU A 232 13.66 -6.12 -6.82
N ASP A 233 14.18 -4.99 -7.32
CA ASP A 233 14.93 -4.01 -6.52
C ASP A 233 14.08 -3.36 -5.44
N ALA A 234 12.89 -2.88 -5.81
CA ALA A 234 11.96 -2.26 -4.88
C ALA A 234 11.50 -3.22 -3.78
N LEU A 235 11.36 -4.51 -4.13
CA LEU A 235 10.98 -5.57 -3.22
C LEU A 235 12.13 -5.98 -2.28
N ALA A 236 13.37 -6.05 -2.79
CA ALA A 236 14.57 -6.26 -1.97
C ALA A 236 14.71 -5.15 -0.91
N GLU A 237 14.51 -3.89 -1.30
CA GLU A 237 14.54 -2.75 -0.38
C GLU A 237 13.46 -2.86 0.70
N LEU A 238 12.22 -3.23 0.34
CA LEU A 238 11.14 -3.40 1.32
C LEU A 238 11.41 -4.54 2.30
N TYR A 239 11.92 -5.69 1.85
CA TYR A 239 12.28 -6.79 2.74
C TYR A 239 13.43 -6.41 3.68
N SER A 240 14.45 -5.69 3.19
CA SER A 240 15.54 -5.17 4.02
C SER A 240 15.01 -4.21 5.09
N LEU A 241 14.11 -3.29 4.73
CA LEU A 241 13.48 -2.34 5.66
C LEU A 241 12.58 -3.04 6.70
N LEU A 242 11.83 -4.07 6.29
CA LEU A 242 11.02 -4.88 7.20
C LEU A 242 11.83 -5.87 8.04
N ARG A 243 13.14 -6.00 7.77
CA ARG A 243 14.03 -6.98 8.41
C ARG A 243 13.56 -8.43 8.19
N GLU A 244 13.01 -8.73 7.01
CA GLU A 244 12.57 -10.07 6.61
C GLU A 244 13.69 -10.78 5.83
N GLU A 245 14.68 -11.27 6.57
CA GLU A 245 15.95 -11.78 6.03
C GLU A 245 15.80 -13.08 5.22
N ASP A 246 14.84 -13.94 5.60
CA ASP A 246 14.56 -15.18 4.88
C ASP A 246 14.01 -14.91 3.48
N LEU A 247 13.08 -13.95 3.38
CA LEU A 247 12.48 -13.54 2.11
C LEU A 247 13.51 -12.83 1.22
N LEU A 248 14.35 -11.99 1.81
CA LEU A 248 15.46 -11.34 1.12
C LEU A 248 16.46 -12.37 0.57
N GLY A 249 16.85 -13.35 1.39
CA GLY A 249 17.73 -14.45 0.99
C GLY A 249 17.14 -15.26 -0.17
N GLY A 250 15.85 -15.62 -0.07
CA GLY A 250 15.15 -16.34 -1.14
C GLY A 250 15.05 -15.57 -2.46
N LEU A 251 14.88 -14.24 -2.40
CA LEU A 251 14.90 -13.38 -3.58
C LEU A 251 16.29 -13.40 -4.25
N TRP A 252 17.34 -13.18 -3.47
CA TRP A 252 18.71 -13.10 -3.98
C TRP A 252 19.26 -14.45 -4.45
N GLN A 253 18.84 -15.57 -3.86
CA GLN A 253 19.13 -16.91 -4.40
C GLN A 253 18.66 -17.09 -5.85
N ARG A 254 17.60 -16.38 -6.27
CA ARG A 254 17.03 -16.47 -7.61
C ARG A 254 17.49 -15.35 -8.56
N ARG A 255 18.06 -14.28 -8.02
CA ARG A 255 18.38 -13.04 -8.72
C ARG A 255 19.88 -12.82 -8.91
N ALA A 256 20.70 -13.29 -7.97
CA ALA A 256 22.14 -13.09 -7.96
C ALA A 256 22.80 -13.65 -9.22
N ARG A 257 23.78 -12.92 -9.75
CA ARG A 257 24.63 -13.40 -10.84
C ARG A 257 25.84 -14.14 -10.32
N HIS A 258 26.35 -13.71 -9.16
CA HIS A 258 27.53 -14.29 -8.54
C HIS A 258 27.13 -15.38 -7.55
N PRO A 259 27.70 -16.59 -7.64
CA PRO A 259 27.39 -17.69 -6.72
C PRO A 259 27.85 -17.40 -5.28
N GLU A 260 28.79 -16.47 -5.10
CA GLU A 260 29.25 -16.00 -3.78
C GLU A 260 28.16 -15.22 -3.04
N THR A 261 27.27 -14.52 -3.75
CA THR A 261 26.19 -13.73 -3.15
C THR A 261 25.21 -14.58 -2.34
N PRO A 262 24.54 -15.60 -2.90
CA PRO A 262 23.62 -16.43 -2.13
C PRO A 262 24.35 -17.27 -1.07
N LEU A 263 25.62 -17.64 -1.30
CA LEU A 263 26.45 -18.31 -0.30
C LEU A 263 26.69 -17.41 0.91
N ALA A 264 27.09 -16.15 0.70
CA ALA A 264 27.30 -15.18 1.77
C ALA A 264 26.03 -14.95 2.59
N LEU A 265 24.88 -14.77 1.93
CA LEU A 265 23.59 -14.60 2.60
C LEU A 265 23.20 -15.84 3.43
N ALA A 266 23.43 -17.04 2.90
CA ALA A 266 23.16 -18.27 3.63
C ALA A 266 24.08 -18.45 4.86
N LEU A 267 25.35 -18.09 4.73
CA LEU A 267 26.31 -18.11 5.85
C LEU A 267 25.94 -17.08 6.93
N GLU A 268 25.48 -15.89 6.52
CA GLU A 268 25.00 -14.85 7.43
C GLU A 268 23.76 -15.31 8.20
N GLN A 269 22.79 -15.94 7.54
CA GLN A 269 21.59 -16.52 8.19
C GLN A 269 21.94 -17.60 9.21
N GLN A 270 23.05 -18.32 9.01
CA GLN A 270 23.56 -19.31 9.96
C GLN A 270 24.39 -18.69 11.10
N GLY A 271 24.69 -17.38 11.04
CA GLY A 271 25.53 -16.68 12.00
C GLY A 271 27.04 -16.87 11.78
N CYS A 272 27.46 -17.45 10.65
CA CYS A 272 28.87 -17.66 10.31
C CYS A 272 29.48 -16.40 9.66
N PHE A 273 29.52 -15.29 10.40
CA PHE A 273 29.87 -13.96 9.87
C PHE A 273 31.30 -13.87 9.28
N GLU A 274 32.29 -14.56 9.83
CA GLU A 274 33.66 -14.54 9.28
C GLU A 274 33.72 -15.17 7.88
N GLN A 275 32.99 -16.28 7.68
CA GLN A 275 32.94 -16.96 6.38
C GLN A 275 32.11 -16.16 5.38
N ALA A 276 31.02 -15.53 5.83
CA ALA A 276 30.21 -14.63 5.02
C ALA A 276 31.03 -13.43 4.54
N GLN A 277 31.79 -12.79 5.45
CA GLN A 277 32.70 -11.69 5.13
C GLN A 277 33.72 -12.08 4.06
N ALA A 278 34.38 -13.23 4.22
CA ALA A 278 35.36 -13.73 3.25
C ALA A 278 34.73 -14.01 1.87
N ALA A 279 33.51 -14.54 1.83
CA ALA A 279 32.78 -14.78 0.59
C ALA A 279 32.42 -13.47 -0.14
N LEU A 280 32.01 -12.44 0.60
CA LEU A 280 31.72 -11.11 0.05
C LEU A 280 32.98 -10.42 -0.47
N GLU A 281 34.10 -10.51 0.24
CA GLU A 281 35.39 -9.96 -0.21
C GLU A 281 35.87 -10.66 -1.48
N ALA A 282 35.71 -11.97 -1.57
CA ALA A 282 36.00 -12.73 -2.77
C ALA A 282 35.11 -12.31 -3.96
N ALA A 283 33.82 -12.02 -3.72
CA ALA A 283 32.90 -11.50 -4.74
C ALA A 283 33.33 -10.10 -5.23
N MET A 284 33.60 -9.19 -4.30
CA MET A 284 34.04 -7.82 -4.59
C MET A 284 35.38 -7.77 -5.35
N ALA A 285 36.30 -8.68 -5.05
CA ALA A 285 37.59 -8.77 -5.74
C ALA A 285 37.48 -9.21 -7.21
N ARG A 286 36.41 -9.92 -7.58
CA ARG A 286 36.18 -10.44 -8.94
C ARG A 286 35.56 -9.41 -9.89
N VAL A 287 34.96 -8.33 -9.38
CA VAL A 287 34.30 -7.32 -10.22
C VAL A 287 35.31 -6.27 -10.72
N PRO A 288 35.47 -6.10 -12.06
CA PRO A 288 36.36 -5.08 -12.60
C PRO A 288 35.83 -3.67 -12.34
N ARG A 289 36.67 -2.79 -11.75
CA ARG A 289 36.33 -1.41 -11.34
C ARG A 289 35.93 -0.45 -12.48
N HIS A 290 36.05 -0.85 -13.75
CA HIS A 290 35.98 0.05 -14.91
C HIS A 290 34.93 -0.30 -15.96
N GLU A 291 34.10 -1.31 -15.76
CA GLU A 291 32.99 -1.58 -16.69
C GLU A 291 31.74 -0.78 -16.32
N SER A 292 31.00 -0.33 -17.35
CA SER A 292 29.64 0.17 -17.20
C SER A 292 28.74 -0.97 -16.72
N ALA A 293 28.74 -1.20 -15.41
CA ALA A 293 28.02 -2.29 -14.76
C ALA A 293 26.53 -2.18 -15.06
N SER A 294 25.93 -3.28 -15.52
CA SER A 294 24.47 -3.38 -15.64
C SER A 294 23.78 -3.03 -14.32
N THR A 295 22.57 -2.49 -14.37
CA THR A 295 21.76 -2.12 -13.19
C THR A 295 21.67 -3.23 -12.14
N LEU A 296 21.51 -4.48 -12.57
CA LEU A 296 21.50 -5.67 -11.71
C LEU A 296 22.82 -5.89 -10.97
N LEU A 297 23.96 -5.75 -11.66
CA LEU A 297 25.26 -5.85 -11.03
C LEU A 297 25.47 -4.70 -10.03
N GLN A 298 25.00 -3.50 -10.33
CA GLN A 298 25.05 -2.38 -9.38
C GLN A 298 24.22 -2.66 -8.12
N SER A 299 23.02 -3.25 -8.26
CA SER A 299 22.22 -3.64 -7.09
C SER A 299 22.90 -4.74 -6.27
N GLU A 300 23.57 -5.69 -6.92
CA GLU A 300 24.29 -6.78 -6.26
C GLU A 300 25.54 -6.28 -5.53
N CYS A 301 26.29 -5.34 -6.12
CA CYS A 301 27.44 -4.72 -5.44
C CYS A 301 27.02 -3.90 -4.21
N ARG A 302 25.90 -3.16 -4.28
CA ARG A 302 25.36 -2.45 -3.11
C ARG A 302 25.00 -3.40 -1.98
N LEU A 303 24.39 -4.54 -2.32
CA LEU A 303 24.10 -5.60 -1.36
C LEU A 303 25.38 -6.09 -0.68
N TRP A 304 26.46 -6.34 -1.45
CA TRP A 304 27.73 -6.79 -0.86
C TRP A 304 28.31 -5.80 0.12
N GLU A 305 28.33 -4.51 -0.22
CA GLU A 305 28.82 -3.46 0.68
C GLU A 305 27.99 -3.39 1.97
N GLU A 306 26.67 -3.43 1.87
CA GLU A 306 25.76 -3.40 3.02
C GLU A 306 25.94 -4.62 3.94
N HIS A 307 25.98 -5.82 3.37
CA HIS A 307 26.12 -7.06 4.12
C HIS A 307 27.54 -7.27 4.66
N TRP A 308 28.58 -6.79 3.96
CA TRP A 308 29.96 -6.80 4.45
C TRP A 308 30.09 -5.88 5.67
N LEU A 309 29.53 -4.66 5.59
CA LEU A 309 29.48 -3.75 6.73
C LEU A 309 28.72 -4.38 7.90
N ARG A 310 27.62 -5.10 7.64
CA ARG A 310 26.90 -5.82 8.68
C ARG A 310 27.75 -6.90 9.35
N CYS A 311 28.44 -7.74 8.58
CA CYS A 311 29.35 -8.76 9.12
C CYS A 311 30.45 -8.11 9.98
N CYS A 312 31.05 -7.01 9.52
CA CYS A 312 32.05 -6.28 10.30
C CYS A 312 31.51 -5.79 11.66
N LYS A 313 30.26 -5.31 11.69
CA LYS A 313 29.61 -4.85 12.92
C LYS A 313 29.32 -5.99 13.90
N GLU A 314 28.85 -7.13 13.42
CA GLU A 314 28.60 -8.33 14.23
C GLU A 314 29.89 -8.94 14.78
N LEU A 315 30.97 -8.89 13.99
CA LEU A 315 32.33 -9.30 14.40
C LEU A 315 33.05 -8.25 15.27
N ASN A 316 32.37 -7.15 15.61
CA ASN A 316 32.89 -6.07 16.45
C ASN A 316 34.15 -5.37 15.88
N GLN A 317 34.32 -5.36 14.55
CA GLN A 317 35.45 -4.75 13.84
C GLN A 317 35.23 -3.24 13.60
N TRP A 318 35.00 -2.47 14.66
CA TRP A 318 34.59 -1.05 14.55
C TRP A 318 35.69 -0.11 14.02
N GLU A 319 36.96 -0.45 14.21
CA GLU A 319 38.08 0.30 13.64
C GLU A 319 38.06 0.24 12.10
N LEU A 320 37.87 -0.96 11.54
CA LEU A 320 37.75 -1.17 10.10
C LEU A 320 36.54 -0.41 9.51
N VAL A 321 35.41 -0.44 10.21
CA VAL A 321 34.19 0.29 9.83
C VAL A 321 34.45 1.81 9.83
N LEU A 322 35.17 2.32 10.83
CA LEU A 322 35.51 3.73 10.94
C LEU A 322 36.47 4.18 9.82
N GLU A 323 37.49 3.38 9.52
CA GLU A 323 38.42 3.63 8.42
C GLU A 323 37.71 3.63 7.06
N TYR A 324 36.82 2.65 6.83
CA TYR A 324 36.01 2.59 5.62
C TYR A 324 35.14 3.85 5.47
N GLY A 325 34.47 4.29 6.54
CA GLY A 325 33.66 5.50 6.56
C GLY A 325 34.43 6.80 6.33
N LYS A 326 35.72 6.84 6.71
CA LYS A 326 36.65 7.97 6.46
C LYS A 326 37.22 7.99 5.04
N SER A 327 37.12 6.89 4.30
CA SER A 327 37.78 6.73 3.00
C SER A 327 37.27 7.76 1.97
N LYS A 328 38.18 8.36 1.19
CA LYS A 328 37.86 9.46 0.25
C LYS A 328 36.92 9.05 -0.90
N SER A 329 36.83 7.76 -1.20
CA SER A 329 35.95 7.23 -2.25
C SER A 329 34.54 6.89 -1.75
N ALA A 330 34.35 6.77 -0.42
CA ALA A 330 33.11 6.31 0.21
C ALA A 330 32.86 7.04 1.54
N ALA A 331 33.10 8.36 1.56
CA ALA A 331 32.91 9.17 2.76
C ALA A 331 31.44 9.10 3.19
N ASN A 332 31.17 8.44 4.31
CA ASN A 332 29.83 8.24 4.84
C ASN A 332 29.76 8.77 6.28
N PRO A 333 29.33 10.02 6.46
CA PRO A 333 29.23 10.64 7.78
C PRO A 333 28.35 9.87 8.76
N HIS A 334 27.32 9.15 8.27
CA HIS A 334 26.47 8.32 9.12
C HIS A 334 27.24 7.11 9.69
N LEU A 335 28.09 6.49 8.88
CA LEU A 335 28.89 5.35 9.31
C LEU A 335 30.00 5.78 10.28
N VAL A 336 30.63 6.93 10.01
CA VAL A 336 31.60 7.55 10.93
C VAL A 336 30.95 7.86 12.27
N LEU A 337 29.76 8.46 12.26
CA LEU A 337 29.01 8.77 13.48
C LEU A 337 28.68 7.51 14.30
N GLU A 338 28.27 6.42 13.65
CA GLU A 338 27.93 5.15 14.32
C GLU A 338 29.16 4.42 14.87
N SER A 339 30.34 4.57 14.26
CA SER A 339 31.57 3.88 14.65
C SER A 339 32.42 4.69 15.63
N ALA A 340 32.46 6.02 15.52
CA ALA A 340 33.33 6.89 16.30
C ALA A 340 33.12 6.76 17.82
N TRP A 341 31.87 6.66 18.30
CA TRP A 341 31.60 6.47 19.74
C TRP A 341 32.02 5.09 20.27
N ARG A 342 32.15 4.09 19.39
CA ARG A 342 32.61 2.73 19.75
C ARG A 342 34.13 2.61 19.73
N VAL A 343 34.82 3.47 18.98
CA VAL A 343 36.30 3.63 18.94
C VAL A 343 36.74 4.84 19.82
N PRO A 344 35.94 5.18 20.84
CA PRO A 344 35.88 6.47 21.57
C PRO A 344 36.53 7.74 20.95
N ASP A 345 36.34 8.01 19.65
CA ASP A 345 36.81 9.23 18.98
C ASP A 345 35.74 10.34 19.04
N TRP A 346 35.60 10.97 20.20
CA TRP A 346 34.56 11.97 20.48
C TRP A 346 34.63 13.25 19.62
N PRO A 347 35.83 13.83 19.35
CA PRO A 347 35.93 15.00 18.47
C PRO A 347 35.44 14.71 17.05
N LEU A 348 35.84 13.56 16.50
CA LEU A 348 35.38 13.11 15.19
C LEU A 348 33.87 12.83 15.17
N MET A 349 33.35 12.23 16.25
CA MET A 349 31.92 11.98 16.40
C MET A 349 31.12 13.28 16.33
N LYS A 350 31.60 14.35 16.98
CA LYS A 350 30.95 15.68 16.94
C LYS A 350 31.00 16.30 15.55
N GLU A 351 32.13 16.20 14.86
CA GLU A 351 32.24 16.66 13.48
C GLU A 351 31.26 15.91 12.55
N ALA A 352 31.24 14.58 12.63
CA ALA A 352 30.33 13.75 11.86
C ALA A 352 28.86 14.05 12.18
N LEU A 353 28.52 14.29 13.45
CA LEU A 353 27.17 14.66 13.86
C LEU A 353 26.70 15.95 13.17
N SER A 354 27.55 16.98 13.12
CA SER A 354 27.21 18.25 12.47
C SER A 354 26.91 18.12 10.98
N GLN A 355 27.56 17.18 10.30
CA GLN A 355 27.32 16.88 8.88
C GLN A 355 26.02 16.09 8.71
N VAL A 356 25.81 15.08 9.55
CA VAL A 356 24.63 14.19 9.50
C VAL A 356 23.34 14.94 9.84
N GLU A 357 23.35 15.88 10.78
CA GLU A 357 22.16 16.62 11.20
C GLU A 357 21.47 17.36 10.05
N LEU A 358 22.24 17.81 9.05
CA LEU A 358 21.73 18.55 7.89
C LEU A 358 21.15 17.65 6.80
N SER A 359 21.63 16.40 6.70
CA SER A 359 21.27 15.46 5.63
C SER A 359 20.40 14.28 6.08
N CYS A 360 20.12 14.16 7.38
CA CYS A 360 19.48 12.98 7.94
C CYS A 360 18.01 12.81 7.49
N PRO A 361 17.61 11.61 7.01
CA PRO A 361 16.21 11.27 6.81
C PRO A 361 15.39 11.39 8.10
N LYS A 362 14.14 11.86 7.99
CA LYS A 362 13.26 12.09 9.16
C LYS A 362 13.03 10.82 9.99
N GLU A 363 13.06 9.65 9.36
CA GLU A 363 12.87 8.35 10.00
C GLU A 363 14.05 7.93 10.88
N GLN A 364 15.24 8.49 10.65
CA GLN A 364 16.46 8.20 11.41
C GLN A 364 16.84 9.31 12.41
N ALA A 365 16.03 10.37 12.49
CA ALA A 365 16.29 11.52 13.37
C ALA A 365 16.46 11.11 14.85
N TRP A 366 15.75 10.06 15.29
CA TRP A 366 15.84 9.57 16.66
C TRP A 366 17.23 9.00 16.98
N ARG A 367 17.90 8.35 16.01
CA ARG A 367 19.28 7.85 16.15
C ARG A 367 20.28 8.99 16.25
N VAL A 368 20.10 10.03 15.44
CA VAL A 368 20.96 11.24 15.47
C VAL A 368 20.86 11.93 16.84
N ASN A 369 19.64 12.07 17.35
CA ASN A 369 19.43 12.62 18.69
C ASN A 369 20.02 11.71 19.79
N LEU A 370 20.00 10.38 19.61
CA LEU A 370 20.69 9.46 20.52
C LEU A 370 22.21 9.72 20.56
N TYR A 371 22.84 9.88 19.40
CA TYR A 371 24.26 10.24 19.30
C TYR A 371 24.56 11.61 19.92
N ARG A 372 23.66 12.58 19.75
CA ARG A 372 23.75 13.89 20.44
C ARG A 372 23.71 13.74 21.96
N GLY A 373 22.85 12.85 22.46
CA GLY A 373 22.80 12.48 23.88
C GLY A 373 24.12 11.86 24.36
N TYR A 374 24.70 10.94 23.59
CA TYR A 374 25.99 10.32 23.91
C TYR A 374 27.12 11.35 24.01
N ILE A 375 27.23 12.30 23.07
CA ILE A 375 28.24 13.37 23.15
C ILE A 375 28.03 14.19 24.43
N ALA A 376 26.80 14.59 24.74
CA ALA A 376 26.50 15.39 25.92
C ALA A 376 26.84 14.71 27.26
N ILE A 377 26.92 13.37 27.28
CA ILE A 377 27.24 12.57 28.47
C ILE A 377 28.73 12.19 28.50
N CYS A 378 29.25 11.70 27.38
CA CYS A 378 30.54 10.99 27.32
C CYS A 378 31.70 11.84 26.82
N HIS A 379 31.45 13.00 26.19
CA HIS A 379 32.53 13.86 25.72
C HIS A 379 33.30 14.43 26.92
N PRO A 380 34.63 14.20 27.04
CA PRO A 380 35.38 14.55 28.24
C PRO A 380 35.39 16.05 28.55
N ASP A 381 35.49 16.90 27.51
CA ASP A 381 35.64 18.35 27.67
C ASP A 381 34.35 19.17 27.51
N GLU A 382 33.24 18.57 27.06
CA GLU A 382 32.02 19.29 26.62
C GLU A 382 30.73 18.62 27.13
N GLN A 383 30.73 18.23 28.40
CA GLN A 383 29.55 17.62 29.00
C GLN A 383 28.42 18.65 29.18
N HIS A 384 27.23 18.29 28.72
CA HIS A 384 26.03 19.14 28.76
C HIS A 384 24.83 18.36 29.29
N LEU A 385 24.92 17.93 30.56
CA LEU A 385 23.94 17.06 31.20
C LEU A 385 22.52 17.64 31.23
N SER A 386 22.37 18.96 31.32
CA SER A 386 21.07 19.65 31.28
C SER A 386 20.34 19.54 29.93
N LEU A 387 21.06 19.23 28.85
CA LEU A 387 20.48 19.03 27.52
C LEU A 387 19.89 17.62 27.35
N VAL A 388 20.37 16.65 28.14
CA VAL A 388 20.06 15.22 27.98
C VAL A 388 18.56 14.96 28.15
N GLU A 389 17.90 15.61 29.12
CA GLU A 389 16.45 15.47 29.35
C GLU A 389 15.64 15.84 28.11
N ARG A 390 15.92 17.02 27.54
CA ARG A 390 15.25 17.49 26.32
C ARG A 390 15.51 16.57 25.14
N VAL A 391 16.74 16.09 25.00
CA VAL A 391 17.11 15.15 23.92
C VAL A 391 16.36 13.84 24.06
N VAL A 392 16.26 13.30 25.27
CA VAL A 392 15.53 12.07 25.59
C VAL A 392 14.03 12.18 25.30
N GLU A 393 13.39 13.29 25.66
CA GLU A 393 11.98 13.55 25.30
C GLU A 393 11.76 13.56 23.79
N VAL A 394 12.66 14.22 23.05
CA VAL A 394 12.61 14.30 21.58
C VAL A 394 12.79 12.91 20.96
N ILE A 395 13.76 12.11 21.43
CA ILE A 395 13.98 10.75 20.92
C ILE A 395 12.76 9.88 21.18
N THR A 396 12.21 9.94 22.40
CA THR A 396 11.00 9.21 22.80
C THR A 396 9.83 9.50 21.86
N GLY A 397 9.52 10.78 21.65
CA GLY A 397 8.44 11.19 20.77
C GLY A 397 8.65 10.76 19.31
N GLN A 398 9.90 10.75 18.84
CA GLN A 398 10.25 10.29 17.49
C GLN A 398 10.14 8.76 17.37
N CYS A 399 10.65 7.99 18.31
CA CYS A 399 10.54 6.53 18.33
C CYS A 399 9.07 6.08 18.34
N ILE A 400 8.21 6.71 19.15
CA ILE A 400 6.77 6.41 19.18
C ILE A 400 6.10 6.74 17.84
N ARG A 401 6.50 7.84 17.19
CA ARG A 401 5.98 8.21 15.88
C ARG A 401 6.38 7.20 14.81
N GLU A 402 7.63 6.76 14.79
CA GLU A 402 8.11 5.76 13.83
C GLU A 402 7.49 4.39 14.11
N TRP A 403 7.32 3.99 15.38
CA TRP A 403 6.59 2.77 15.74
C TRP A 403 5.19 2.73 15.12
N ARG A 404 4.47 3.85 15.14
CA ARG A 404 3.12 3.93 14.56
C ARG A 404 3.08 3.81 13.03
N ARG A 405 4.22 3.99 12.34
CA ARG A 405 4.34 3.81 10.89
C ARG A 405 4.66 2.37 10.48
N LEU A 406 5.12 1.56 11.42
CA LEU A 406 5.42 0.15 11.19
C LEU A 406 4.14 -0.70 11.20
N PRO A 407 4.21 -1.93 10.64
CA PRO A 407 3.11 -2.87 10.70
C PRO A 407 2.60 -3.09 12.13
N HIS A 408 1.29 -3.28 12.28
CA HIS A 408 0.69 -3.57 13.59
C HIS A 408 1.18 -4.89 14.18
N ILE A 409 1.62 -5.81 13.33
CA ILE A 409 2.27 -7.05 13.73
C ILE A 409 3.72 -6.72 14.06
N VAL A 410 4.08 -7.00 15.30
CA VAL A 410 5.42 -6.70 15.79
C VAL A 410 6.38 -7.79 15.32
N SER A 411 7.35 -7.40 14.51
CA SER A 411 8.41 -8.26 13.97
C SER A 411 9.80 -7.62 14.15
N HIS A 412 10.84 -8.21 13.53
CA HIS A 412 12.23 -7.75 13.59
C HIS A 412 12.43 -6.27 13.23
N VAL A 413 11.54 -5.67 12.43
CA VAL A 413 11.56 -4.23 12.14
C VAL A 413 11.45 -3.35 13.39
N HIS A 414 10.85 -3.83 14.47
CA HIS A 414 10.66 -3.09 15.72
C HIS A 414 11.88 -3.14 16.65
N VAL A 415 12.77 -4.13 16.47
CA VAL A 415 13.90 -4.38 17.39
C VAL A 415 14.81 -3.16 17.58
N PRO A 416 15.24 -2.43 16.54
CA PRO A 416 16.10 -1.25 16.73
C PRO A 416 15.44 -0.14 17.54
N LEU A 417 14.13 0.07 17.35
CA LEU A 417 13.37 1.05 18.14
C LEU A 417 13.30 0.63 19.61
N LEU A 418 13.08 -0.67 19.88
CA LEU A 418 13.06 -1.18 21.25
C LEU A 418 14.41 -1.06 21.92
N GLN A 419 15.50 -1.42 21.24
CA GLN A 419 16.85 -1.26 21.75
C GLN A 419 17.16 0.21 22.07
N GLY A 420 16.82 1.13 21.15
CA GLY A 420 16.98 2.57 21.38
C GLY A 420 16.21 3.05 22.61
N LEU A 421 14.99 2.56 22.81
CA LEU A 421 14.16 2.90 23.96
C LEU A 421 14.66 2.27 25.28
N ASP A 422 15.18 1.04 25.25
CA ASP A 422 15.74 0.37 26.43
C ASP A 422 17.03 1.05 26.93
N VAL A 423 17.86 1.53 26.00
CA VAL A 423 19.03 2.39 26.32
C VAL A 423 18.59 3.69 27.00
N ILE A 424 17.49 4.28 26.53
CA ILE A 424 16.93 5.51 27.11
C ILE A 424 16.33 5.23 28.50
N GLU A 425 15.66 4.10 28.67
CA GLU A 425 15.08 3.69 29.95
C GLU A 425 16.16 3.41 31.01
N SER A 426 17.23 2.69 30.62
CA SER A 426 18.33 2.28 31.51
C SER A 426 19.24 3.43 31.94
N THR A 427 19.25 4.55 31.21
CA THR A 427 20.18 5.66 31.49
C THR A 427 19.69 6.61 32.59
N ASN A 428 18.37 6.79 32.83
CA ASN A 428 17.91 7.53 34.02
C ASN A 428 16.37 7.53 34.28
N LEU A 429 15.87 6.67 35.16
CA LEU A 429 14.45 6.67 35.58
C LEU A 429 13.98 7.96 36.32
N LYS A 430 14.90 8.84 36.75
CA LYS A 430 14.56 10.00 37.60
C LYS A 430 14.00 11.21 36.85
N TYR A 431 14.13 11.27 35.53
CA TYR A 431 13.82 12.46 34.73
C TYR A 431 12.65 12.30 33.77
N PHE A 432 12.07 11.10 33.67
CA PHE A 432 10.90 10.89 32.84
C PHE A 432 9.62 11.24 33.59
N ALA A 433 8.69 11.88 32.87
CA ALA A 433 7.31 11.93 33.31
C ALA A 433 6.76 10.49 33.39
N LYS A 434 6.04 10.20 34.49
CA LYS A 434 5.62 8.83 34.84
C LYS A 434 4.72 8.18 33.77
N ASP A 435 4.02 9.00 32.99
CA ASP A 435 3.18 8.60 31.86
C ASP A 435 4.00 8.05 30.68
N MET A 436 5.11 8.69 30.33
CA MET A 436 6.00 8.26 29.25
C MET A 436 6.69 6.93 29.60
N THR A 437 7.19 6.79 30.84
CA THR A 437 7.76 5.51 31.31
C THR A 437 6.74 4.40 31.28
N ALA A 438 5.49 4.68 31.67
CA ALA A 438 4.44 3.69 31.66
C ALA A 438 4.12 3.21 30.23
N GLU A 439 4.10 4.11 29.24
CA GLU A 439 3.86 3.70 27.85
C GLU A 439 4.99 2.78 27.32
N PHE A 440 6.23 3.00 27.72
CA PHE A 440 7.36 2.14 27.35
C PHE A 440 7.25 0.74 27.92
N TYR A 441 7.03 0.63 29.22
CA TYR A 441 6.85 -0.66 29.88
C TYR A 441 5.69 -1.45 29.26
N ALA A 442 4.62 -0.76 28.83
CA ALA A 442 3.49 -1.40 28.16
C ALA A 442 3.87 -1.96 26.77
N LEU A 443 4.64 -1.21 25.98
CA LEU A 443 5.12 -1.65 24.67
C LEU A 443 6.15 -2.78 24.79
N LYS A 444 7.08 -2.69 25.75
CA LYS A 444 8.06 -3.73 26.09
C LYS A 444 7.36 -5.03 26.47
N GLY A 445 6.32 -4.95 27.30
CA GLY A 445 5.54 -6.12 27.68
C GLY A 445 4.79 -6.75 26.50
N LEU A 446 4.22 -5.95 25.61
CA LEU A 446 3.60 -6.46 24.36
C LEU A 446 4.61 -7.22 23.49
N PHE A 447 5.81 -6.66 23.30
CA PHE A 447 6.88 -7.30 22.53
C PHE A 447 7.32 -8.63 23.15
N LEU A 448 7.58 -8.64 24.46
CA LEU A 448 7.97 -9.84 25.18
C LEU A 448 6.90 -10.94 25.07
N ALA A 449 5.62 -10.57 25.08
CA ALA A 449 4.52 -11.51 24.89
C ALA A 449 4.56 -12.17 23.50
N GLN A 450 4.82 -11.40 22.45
CA GLN A 450 4.93 -11.90 21.08
C GLN A 450 6.17 -12.77 20.86
N MET A 451 7.25 -12.51 21.59
CA MET A 451 8.46 -13.34 21.61
C MET A 451 8.31 -14.63 22.45
N GLY A 452 7.13 -14.89 23.02
CA GLY A 452 6.87 -16.06 23.87
C GLY A 452 7.42 -15.96 25.30
N ARG A 453 8.01 -14.83 25.69
CA ARG A 453 8.55 -14.56 27.04
C ARG A 453 7.46 -14.04 27.98
N SER A 454 6.48 -14.90 28.27
CA SER A 454 5.26 -14.60 29.04
C SER A 454 5.52 -13.98 30.43
N GLU A 455 6.43 -14.55 31.22
CA GLU A 455 6.66 -14.06 32.58
C GLU A 455 7.22 -12.62 32.61
N GLU A 456 8.12 -12.31 31.68
CA GLU A 456 8.70 -10.98 31.56
C GLU A 456 7.73 -9.97 30.98
N ALA A 457 6.89 -10.41 30.04
CA ALA A 457 5.80 -9.61 29.50
C ALA A 457 4.85 -9.15 30.60
N ASN A 458 4.44 -10.07 31.48
CA ASN A 458 3.54 -9.77 32.58
C ASN A 458 4.19 -8.80 33.60
N LYS A 459 5.48 -8.99 33.90
CA LYS A 459 6.24 -8.07 34.77
C LYS A 459 6.30 -6.66 34.17
N ALA A 460 6.59 -6.55 32.87
CA ALA A 460 6.67 -5.27 32.20
C ALA A 460 5.31 -4.55 32.13
N LEU A 461 4.22 -5.26 31.79
CA LEU A 461 2.87 -4.69 31.75
C LEU A 461 2.38 -4.27 33.15
N SER A 462 2.68 -5.06 34.19
CA SER A 462 2.35 -4.69 35.57
C SER A 462 3.10 -3.44 36.02
N ALA A 463 4.40 -3.34 35.70
CA ALA A 463 5.20 -2.16 36.00
C ALA A 463 4.67 -0.91 35.27
N ALA A 464 4.25 -1.03 33.99
CA ALA A 464 3.65 0.06 33.22
C ALA A 464 2.48 0.72 33.94
N VAL A 465 1.55 -0.12 34.38
CA VAL A 465 0.32 0.32 35.03
C VAL A 465 0.57 0.90 36.41
N GLN A 466 1.51 0.34 37.18
CA GLN A 466 1.90 0.87 38.49
C GLN A 466 2.56 2.24 38.41
N MET A 467 3.30 2.51 37.33
CA MET A 467 3.94 3.81 37.10
C MET A 467 2.90 4.90 36.79
N HIS A 468 1.85 4.57 36.01
CA HIS A 468 0.80 5.52 35.64
C HIS A 468 -0.58 4.87 35.48
N ASP A 469 -1.35 4.80 36.57
CA ASP A 469 -2.65 4.13 36.65
C ASP A 469 -3.73 4.72 35.72
N THR A 470 -3.59 5.97 35.28
CA THR A 470 -4.56 6.57 34.34
C THR A 470 -4.20 6.30 32.87
N LEU A 471 -3.09 5.61 32.58
CA LEU A 471 -2.69 5.27 31.21
C LEU A 471 -3.56 4.14 30.67
N VAL A 472 -4.66 4.51 30.01
CA VAL A 472 -5.63 3.55 29.47
C VAL A 472 -4.99 2.52 28.53
N LYS A 473 -4.02 2.94 27.73
CA LYS A 473 -3.36 2.06 26.75
C LYS A 473 -2.60 0.91 27.42
N ALA A 474 -1.94 1.16 28.55
CA ALA A 474 -1.22 0.11 29.29
C ALA A 474 -2.18 -0.93 29.87
N TRP A 475 -3.27 -0.47 30.48
CA TRP A 475 -4.34 -1.35 30.98
C TRP A 475 -4.98 -2.18 29.86
N ALA A 476 -5.27 -1.57 28.71
CA ALA A 476 -5.83 -2.28 27.57
C ALA A 476 -4.89 -3.39 27.04
N LEU A 477 -3.61 -3.06 26.85
CA LEU A 477 -2.61 -4.02 26.38
C LEU A 477 -2.40 -5.17 27.38
N TRP A 478 -2.47 -4.88 28.68
CA TRP A 478 -2.37 -5.93 29.69
C TRP A 478 -3.60 -6.84 29.71
N GLY A 479 -4.80 -6.27 29.54
CA GLY A 479 -6.04 -7.03 29.38
C GLY A 479 -6.01 -7.94 28.16
N ASP A 480 -5.65 -7.41 26.99
CA ASP A 480 -5.53 -8.17 25.73
C ASP A 480 -4.51 -9.32 25.86
N TYR A 481 -3.39 -9.08 26.54
CA TYR A 481 -2.38 -10.10 26.83
C TYR A 481 -2.92 -11.23 27.71
N LEU A 482 -3.59 -10.89 28.82
CA LEU A 482 -4.15 -11.87 29.76
C LEU A 482 -5.31 -12.67 29.13
N GLU A 483 -6.15 -12.02 28.33
CA GLU A 483 -7.19 -12.67 27.53
C GLU A 483 -6.56 -13.64 26.51
N GLY A 484 -5.48 -13.25 25.85
CA GLY A 484 -4.73 -14.10 24.93
C GLY A 484 -4.17 -15.36 25.62
N LEU A 485 -3.63 -15.22 26.84
CA LEU A 485 -3.19 -16.36 27.64
C LEU A 485 -4.36 -17.28 28.02
N PHE A 486 -5.48 -16.71 28.49
CA PHE A 486 -6.68 -17.46 28.84
C PHE A 486 -7.27 -18.21 27.63
N GLY A 487 -7.23 -17.60 26.44
CA GLY A 487 -7.73 -18.18 25.21
C GLY A 487 -6.88 -19.35 24.69
N ARG A 488 -5.58 -19.41 25.05
CA ARG A 488 -4.63 -20.42 24.56
C ARG A 488 -4.82 -21.79 25.21
N ASP A 489 -5.28 -21.82 26.46
CA ASP A 489 -5.48 -23.07 27.20
C ASP A 489 -6.80 -23.74 26.82
N ARG A 490 -6.78 -25.09 26.71
CA ARG A 490 -7.99 -25.90 26.55
C ARG A 490 -8.94 -25.63 27.71
N TRP A 491 -10.25 -25.68 27.44
CA TRP A 491 -11.32 -25.35 28.40
C TRP A 491 -11.12 -25.92 29.81
N GLU A 492 -10.64 -27.16 29.92
CA GLU A 492 -10.44 -27.90 31.17
C GLU A 492 -9.24 -27.40 32.01
N SER A 493 -8.30 -26.65 31.43
CA SER A 493 -7.08 -26.16 32.09
C SER A 493 -7.03 -24.64 32.23
N ARG A 494 -8.11 -23.93 31.87
CA ARG A 494 -8.16 -22.48 31.91
C ARG A 494 -8.10 -21.94 33.33
N GLN A 495 -7.12 -21.08 33.58
CA GLN A 495 -7.01 -20.39 34.85
C GLN A 495 -8.00 -19.22 34.91
N LEU A 496 -9.11 -19.39 35.65
CA LEU A 496 -10.14 -18.36 35.82
C LEU A 496 -9.58 -17.05 36.40
N ASN A 497 -8.49 -17.11 37.16
CA ASN A 497 -7.81 -15.94 37.71
C ASN A 497 -7.23 -15.03 36.61
N LEU A 498 -6.80 -15.59 35.47
CA LEU A 498 -6.32 -14.79 34.33
C LEU A 498 -7.47 -14.03 33.68
N ALA A 499 -8.64 -14.66 33.53
CA ALA A 499 -9.84 -14.00 32.99
C ALA A 499 -10.33 -12.88 33.93
N ALA A 500 -10.37 -13.12 35.24
CA ALA A 500 -10.73 -12.09 36.21
C ALA A 500 -9.75 -10.90 36.17
N SER A 501 -8.45 -11.17 36.01
CA SER A 501 -7.41 -10.15 35.87
C SER A 501 -7.55 -9.37 34.56
N ALA A 502 -7.86 -10.04 33.44
CA ALA A 502 -8.10 -9.41 32.14
C ALA A 502 -9.31 -8.46 32.19
N LEU A 503 -10.43 -8.91 32.74
CA LEU A 503 -11.63 -8.09 32.95
C LEU A 503 -11.34 -6.87 33.82
N THR A 504 -10.57 -7.05 34.90
CA THR A 504 -10.13 -5.94 35.76
C THR A 504 -9.35 -4.90 34.96
N CYS A 505 -8.43 -5.34 34.10
CA CYS A 505 -7.66 -4.45 33.25
C CYS A 505 -8.54 -3.65 32.27
N PHE A 506 -9.52 -4.30 31.63
CA PHE A 506 -10.45 -3.63 30.72
C PHE A 506 -11.39 -2.64 31.44
N LEU A 507 -11.84 -2.95 32.65
CA LEU A 507 -12.61 -2.01 33.47
C LEU A 507 -11.79 -0.78 33.87
N HIS A 508 -10.52 -0.96 34.25
CA HIS A 508 -9.60 0.16 34.49
C HIS A 508 -9.35 0.99 33.22
N ALA A 509 -9.27 0.36 32.06
CA ALA A 509 -9.17 1.04 30.77
C ALA A 509 -10.43 1.88 30.45
N CYS A 510 -11.63 1.40 30.82
CA CYS A 510 -12.88 2.15 30.65
C CYS A 510 -12.97 3.40 31.52
N ARG A 511 -12.46 3.31 32.77
CA ARG A 511 -12.63 4.34 33.81
C ARG A 511 -12.20 5.75 33.38
N HIS A 512 -11.19 5.85 32.53
CA HIS A 512 -10.59 7.11 32.10
C HIS A 512 -10.88 7.46 30.63
N GLN A 513 -11.90 6.86 29.99
CA GLN A 513 -12.28 7.12 28.60
C GLN A 513 -13.69 7.69 28.45
N ASN A 514 -13.88 8.49 27.39
CA ASN A 514 -15.20 8.94 26.96
C ASN A 514 -16.03 7.75 26.42
N GLU A 515 -17.35 7.83 26.58
CA GLU A 515 -18.33 6.79 26.20
C GLU A 515 -18.05 6.07 24.86
N PRO A 516 -17.80 6.76 23.72
CA PRO A 516 -17.58 6.05 22.45
C PRO A 516 -16.28 5.22 22.42
N LYS A 517 -15.25 5.62 23.16
CA LYS A 517 -13.95 4.93 23.18
C LYS A 517 -13.95 3.72 24.13
N ALA A 518 -14.75 3.79 25.20
CA ALA A 518 -14.87 2.73 26.21
C ALA A 518 -15.66 1.50 25.71
N ARG A 519 -16.59 1.66 24.75
CA ARG A 519 -17.47 0.58 24.27
C ARG A 519 -16.74 -0.70 23.83
N LYS A 520 -15.57 -0.57 23.22
CA LYS A 520 -14.77 -1.73 22.77
C LYS A 520 -14.24 -2.57 23.93
N TYR A 521 -13.97 -1.95 25.09
CA TYR A 521 -13.49 -2.63 26.29
C TYR A 521 -14.66 -3.15 27.13
N LEU A 522 -15.82 -2.51 27.08
CA LEU A 522 -17.06 -3.02 27.70
C LEU A 522 -17.63 -4.25 26.98
N ALA A 523 -17.33 -4.40 25.69
CA ALA A 523 -17.75 -5.56 24.90
C ALA A 523 -16.86 -6.80 25.13
N LYS A 524 -15.66 -6.59 25.67
CA LYS A 524 -14.71 -7.63 26.09
C LYS A 524 -15.09 -8.12 27.48
#